data_AF-A0A960PEB5-F1
#
_entry.id   AF-A0A960PEB5-F1
#
_cell.length_a   1.000
_cell.length_b   1.000
_cell.length_c   1.000
_cell.angle_alpha   90.00
_cell.angle_beta   90.00
_cell.angle_gamma   90.00
#
_symmetry.space_group_name_H-M   'P 1'
#
loop_
_entity.id
_entity.type
_entity.pdbx_description
1 polymer ?
#
loop_
_entity_poly.entity_id
_entity_poly.type
_entity_poly.pdbx_seq_one_letter_code
_entity_poly.pdbx_strand_id
1 'polypeptide(L)'
;FELQIHPDRGIFFIPLSFREDGKEANWEIIGKGTFSKPIPAMFEGEKPVHKLVQLQSGYLSLKEKNFQPFNDISMGEYNWNVGWYPRMCVDKDRCTSAEDSADNFYQYFRVEPGDYTTAEDLKTFSDDELKIIRNFAYAIRGYAFKSPLLTAFYSQFFWYKPDPQLKMEDIKLSAKETEFLKKVAAAEK
;
A
#
# COMPACT_ATOMS: atom_id res chain seq x y z
N PHE A 1 11.23 7.66 -26.10
CA PHE A 1 10.66 8.32 -24.92
C PHE A 1 11.29 7.69 -23.70
N GLU A 2 11.67 8.51 -22.73
CA GLU A 2 12.21 8.07 -21.45
C GLU A 2 11.50 8.83 -20.34
N LEU A 3 11.05 8.10 -19.33
CA LEU A 3 10.36 8.64 -18.17
C LEU A 3 10.99 8.04 -16.91
N GLN A 4 11.37 8.91 -15.98
CA GLN A 4 11.85 8.53 -14.67
C GLN A 4 10.91 9.11 -13.63
N ILE A 5 10.50 8.28 -12.67
CA ILE A 5 9.58 8.67 -11.60
C ILE A 5 10.23 8.30 -10.29
N HIS A 6 10.40 9.29 -9.42
CA HIS A 6 11.12 9.18 -8.16
C HIS A 6 10.13 9.25 -6.98
N PRO A 7 9.27 8.23 -6.78
CA PRO A 7 8.43 8.19 -5.60
C PRO A 7 9.26 7.82 -4.37
N ASP A 8 8.75 8.14 -3.19
CA ASP A 8 9.32 7.64 -1.94
C ASP A 8 9.04 6.13 -1.78
N ARG A 9 9.53 5.55 -0.67
CA ARG A 9 9.26 4.17 -0.28
C ARG A 9 7.75 3.95 -0.08
N GLY A 10 7.19 2.90 -0.67
CA GLY A 10 5.76 2.58 -0.55
C GLY A 10 5.24 1.62 -1.62
N ILE A 11 3.92 1.54 -1.73
CA ILE A 11 3.22 0.78 -2.77
C ILE A 11 2.50 1.75 -3.70
N PHE A 12 2.72 1.60 -4.99
CA PHE A 12 2.13 2.45 -6.02
C PHE A 12 1.45 1.58 -7.07
N PHE A 13 0.36 2.07 -7.63
CA PHE A 13 -0.15 1.52 -8.88
C PHE A 13 0.50 2.25 -10.05
N ILE A 14 0.82 1.49 -11.10
CA ILE A 14 1.38 2.02 -12.35
C ILE A 14 0.61 1.45 -13.54
N PRO A 15 0.58 2.16 -14.69
CA PRO A 15 -0.05 1.65 -15.90
C PRO A 15 0.59 0.34 -16.32
N LEU A 16 -0.25 -0.66 -16.60
CA LEU A 16 0.22 -1.94 -17.13
C LEU A 16 0.74 -1.78 -18.56
N SER A 17 0.03 -1.00 -19.38
CA SER A 17 0.30 -0.75 -20.79
C SER A 17 -0.02 0.70 -21.16
N PHE A 18 0.70 1.24 -22.13
CA PHE A 18 0.37 2.49 -22.82
C PHE A 18 -0.16 2.25 -24.24
N ARG A 19 -0.38 1.00 -24.63
CA ARG A 19 -0.70 0.58 -26.00
C ARG A 19 -2.10 -0.01 -26.07
N GLU A 20 -2.79 0.22 -27.18
CA GLU A 20 -4.13 -0.31 -27.46
C GLU A 20 -4.17 -1.85 -27.47
N ASP A 21 -3.08 -2.48 -27.94
CA ASP A 21 -2.92 -3.95 -27.95
C ASP A 21 -2.79 -4.57 -26.54
N GLY A 22 -2.62 -3.74 -25.51
CA GLY A 22 -2.45 -4.18 -24.12
C GLY A 22 -1.07 -4.75 -23.80
N LYS A 23 -0.09 -4.66 -24.71
CA LYS A 23 1.28 -5.12 -24.46
C LYS A 23 1.89 -4.31 -23.30
N GLU A 24 2.42 -5.03 -22.31
CA GLU A 24 2.97 -4.39 -21.11
C GLU A 24 4.06 -3.36 -21.45
N ALA A 25 4.00 -2.24 -20.73
CA ALA A 25 5.03 -1.22 -20.75
C ALA A 25 6.31 -1.75 -20.08
N ASN A 26 7.47 -1.42 -20.66
CA ASN A 26 8.77 -1.87 -20.17
C ASN A 26 9.23 -1.08 -18.94
N TRP A 27 8.51 -1.26 -17.83
CA TRP A 27 8.84 -0.68 -16.53
C TRP A 27 10.03 -1.40 -15.88
N GLU A 28 10.96 -0.62 -15.35
CA GLU A 28 12.12 -1.10 -14.62
C GLU A 28 12.19 -0.42 -13.25
N ILE A 29 12.64 -1.17 -12.23
CA ILE A 29 12.99 -0.62 -10.92
C ILE A 29 14.50 -0.41 -10.91
N ILE A 30 14.92 0.85 -10.78
CA ILE A 30 16.33 1.19 -10.57
C ILE A 30 16.53 1.35 -9.06
N GLY A 31 16.92 0.27 -8.39
CA GLY A 31 17.04 0.21 -6.93
C GLY A 31 16.51 -1.09 -6.34
N LYS A 32 15.82 -1.01 -5.20
CA LYS A 32 15.26 -2.15 -4.47
C LYS A 32 13.74 -2.07 -4.49
N GLY A 33 13.08 -3.12 -4.98
CA GLY A 33 11.63 -3.20 -5.02
C GLY A 33 11.16 -4.42 -5.81
N THR A 34 9.84 -4.57 -5.94
CA THR A 34 9.23 -5.67 -6.68
C THR A 34 7.95 -5.21 -7.38
N PHE A 35 7.71 -5.71 -8.59
CA PHE A 35 6.41 -5.64 -9.23
C PHE A 35 5.49 -6.77 -8.74
N SER A 36 4.20 -6.48 -8.63
CA SER A 36 3.17 -7.51 -8.46
C SER A 36 2.76 -8.11 -9.80
N LYS A 37 1.92 -9.15 -9.75
CA LYS A 37 1.06 -9.51 -10.89
C LYS A 37 0.11 -8.33 -11.21
N PRO A 38 -0.42 -8.22 -12.44
CA PRO A 38 -1.43 -7.23 -12.78
C PRO A 38 -2.61 -7.28 -11.81
N ILE A 39 -3.14 -6.09 -11.50
CA ILE A 39 -4.30 -5.90 -10.63
C ILE A 39 -5.54 -6.36 -11.42
N PRO A 40 -6.28 -7.40 -10.97
CA PRO A 40 -7.52 -7.78 -11.61
C PRO A 40 -8.45 -6.58 -11.79
N ALA A 41 -9.10 -6.51 -12.96
CA ALA A 41 -10.10 -5.48 -13.22
C ALA A 41 -11.26 -5.58 -12.23
N MET A 42 -11.95 -4.45 -12.03
CA MET A 42 -13.08 -4.38 -11.10
C MET A 42 -14.28 -5.14 -11.65
N PHE A 43 -14.53 -5.05 -12.95
CA PHE A 43 -15.65 -5.70 -13.63
C PHE A 43 -15.18 -6.93 -14.41
N GLU A 44 -16.00 -7.98 -14.39
CA GLU A 44 -15.73 -9.20 -15.13
C GLU A 44 -15.72 -8.94 -16.64
N GLY A 45 -14.74 -9.51 -17.35
CA GLY A 45 -14.54 -9.28 -18.78
C GLY A 45 -13.65 -8.08 -19.13
N GLU A 46 -13.33 -7.21 -18.16
CA GLU A 46 -12.35 -6.14 -18.36
C GLU A 46 -10.92 -6.65 -18.23
N LYS A 47 -10.01 -6.01 -18.98
CA LYS A 47 -8.58 -6.30 -18.90
C LYS A 47 -7.95 -5.52 -17.74
N PRO A 48 -7.00 -6.13 -17.01
CA PRO A 48 -6.15 -5.40 -16.06
C PRO A 48 -5.49 -4.19 -16.73
N VAL A 49 -5.59 -3.02 -16.09
CA VAL A 49 -5.00 -1.76 -16.59
C VAL A 49 -3.82 -1.27 -15.75
N HIS A 50 -3.64 -1.82 -14.56
CA HIS A 50 -2.56 -1.45 -13.65
C HIS A 50 -1.83 -2.68 -13.09
N LYS A 51 -0.57 -2.48 -12.68
CA LYS A 51 0.14 -3.37 -11.76
C LYS A 51 0.64 -2.58 -10.56
N LEU A 52 0.89 -3.26 -9.44
CA LEU A 52 1.49 -2.63 -8.28
C LEU A 52 3.01 -2.72 -8.38
N VAL A 53 3.66 -1.70 -7.86
CA VAL A 53 5.08 -1.72 -7.53
C VAL A 53 5.25 -1.39 -6.07
N GLN A 54 5.98 -2.25 -5.39
CA GLN A 54 6.46 -1.98 -4.05
C GLN A 54 7.90 -1.51 -4.15
N LEU A 55 8.13 -0.23 -3.87
CA LEU A 55 9.45 0.39 -3.93
C LEU A 55 10.02 0.54 -2.52
N GLN A 56 11.21 0.01 -2.29
CA GLN A 56 11.95 0.16 -1.04
C GLN A 56 13.03 1.24 -1.13
N SER A 57 13.67 1.36 -2.30
CA SER A 57 14.62 2.43 -2.61
C SER A 57 14.77 2.61 -4.13
N GLY A 58 15.18 3.82 -4.55
CA GLY A 58 15.48 4.11 -5.95
C GLY A 58 14.32 4.76 -6.69
N TYR A 59 14.11 4.40 -7.94
CA TYR A 59 13.09 5.03 -8.80
C TYR A 59 12.58 4.07 -9.89
N LEU A 60 11.49 4.46 -10.55
CA LEU A 60 10.90 3.72 -11.67
C LEU A 60 11.36 4.35 -12.99
N SER A 61 11.76 3.50 -13.93
CA SER A 61 12.18 3.91 -15.26
C SER A 61 11.28 3.26 -16.31
N LEU A 62 10.93 4.01 -17.33
CA LEU A 62 10.27 3.51 -18.53
C LEU A 62 11.02 4.02 -19.75
N LYS A 63 11.45 3.09 -20.59
CA LYS A 63 12.16 3.41 -21.83
C LYS A 63 11.51 2.70 -23.01
N GLU A 64 10.92 3.49 -23.90
CA GLU A 64 10.17 3.00 -25.05
C GLU A 64 10.66 3.65 -26.35
N LYS A 65 10.83 2.82 -27.38
CA LYS A 65 11.12 3.29 -28.75
C LYS A 65 9.81 3.58 -29.47
N ASN A 66 9.76 4.65 -30.26
CA ASN A 66 8.57 5.04 -31.04
C ASN A 66 7.31 5.15 -30.18
N PHE A 67 7.44 5.80 -29.03
CA PHE A 67 6.37 5.90 -28.04
C PHE A 67 5.19 6.73 -28.58
N GLN A 68 4.03 6.08 -28.66
CA GLN A 68 2.74 6.65 -29.08
C GLN A 68 1.68 6.12 -28.10
N PRO A 69 1.49 6.78 -26.94
CA PRO A 69 0.59 6.27 -25.92
C PRO A 69 -0.87 6.40 -26.34
N PHE A 70 -1.65 5.35 -26.11
CA PHE A 70 -3.11 5.33 -26.27
C PHE A 70 -3.83 5.95 -25.06
N ASN A 71 -3.22 5.87 -23.87
CA ASN A 71 -3.73 6.43 -22.62
C ASN A 71 -2.67 7.29 -21.94
N ASP A 72 -3.11 8.29 -21.18
CA ASP A 72 -2.24 9.06 -20.30
C ASP A 72 -1.67 8.23 -19.14
N ILE A 73 -0.65 8.77 -18.48
CA ILE A 73 -0.12 8.16 -17.26
C ILE A 73 -1.12 8.28 -16.11
N SER A 74 -1.53 7.13 -15.57
CA SER A 74 -2.32 7.02 -14.35
C SER A 74 -1.51 6.25 -13.31
N MET A 75 -1.05 6.96 -12.28
CA MET A 75 -0.32 6.38 -11.18
C MET A 75 -0.64 7.08 -9.86
N GLY A 76 -0.36 6.42 -8.75
CA GLY A 76 -0.54 7.01 -7.43
C GLY A 76 -0.18 6.03 -6.32
N GLU A 77 -0.17 6.56 -5.10
CA GLU A 77 -0.03 5.74 -3.91
C GLU A 77 -1.22 4.78 -3.79
N TYR A 78 -0.91 3.53 -3.53
CA TYR A 78 -1.90 2.47 -3.28
C TYR A 78 -1.95 2.09 -1.80
N ASN A 79 -1.33 2.91 -0.94
CA ASN A 79 -1.01 2.54 0.43
C ASN A 79 -2.26 2.26 1.29
N TRP A 80 -3.35 3.01 1.10
CA TRP A 80 -4.53 2.98 1.97
C TRP A 80 -5.78 2.37 1.31
N ASN A 81 -5.63 1.59 0.24
CA ASN A 81 -6.78 1.05 -0.50
C ASN A 81 -7.48 -0.09 0.26
N VAL A 82 -8.51 0.29 1.02
CA VAL A 82 -9.31 -0.55 1.92
C VAL A 82 -9.92 -1.78 1.24
N GLY A 83 -10.36 -1.67 -0.01
CA GLY A 83 -11.08 -2.72 -0.73
C GLY A 83 -10.24 -3.94 -1.11
N TRP A 84 -8.93 -3.89 -0.87
CA TRP A 84 -7.98 -4.91 -1.32
C TRP A 84 -7.33 -5.70 -0.18
N TYR A 85 -7.68 -5.45 1.08
CA TYR A 85 -7.09 -6.17 2.22
C TYR A 85 -7.10 -7.71 2.08
N PRO A 86 -8.15 -8.40 1.56
CA PRO A 86 -8.13 -9.86 1.43
C PRO A 86 -7.15 -10.32 0.34
N ARG A 87 -6.94 -9.49 -0.68
CA ARG A 87 -5.99 -9.74 -1.77
C ARG A 87 -4.57 -9.43 -1.36
N MET A 88 -4.39 -8.64 -0.30
CA MET A 88 -3.11 -8.21 0.26
C MET A 88 -2.51 -9.20 1.28
N CYS A 89 -3.24 -10.26 1.61
CA CYS A 89 -2.82 -11.32 2.52
C CYS A 89 -1.97 -12.39 1.85
N VAL A 90 -1.06 -13.01 2.62
CA VAL A 90 -0.26 -14.16 2.16
C VAL A 90 -1.14 -15.40 1.97
N ASP A 91 -2.03 -15.61 2.92
CA ASP A 91 -3.01 -16.68 2.93
C ASP A 91 -4.35 -16.02 3.26
N LYS A 92 -5.30 -16.13 2.31
CA LYS A 92 -6.63 -15.53 2.46
C LYS A 92 -7.32 -16.09 3.69
N ASP A 93 -7.22 -17.40 3.89
CA ASP A 93 -7.84 -18.06 5.04
C ASP A 93 -7.19 -17.53 6.32
N ARG A 94 -5.86 -17.39 6.40
CA ARG A 94 -5.22 -16.81 7.61
C ARG A 94 -5.73 -15.42 7.99
N CYS A 95 -6.14 -14.61 7.03
CA CYS A 95 -6.71 -13.29 7.28
C CYS A 95 -8.23 -13.27 7.51
N THR A 96 -8.95 -14.33 7.12
CA THR A 96 -10.42 -14.41 7.15
C THR A 96 -10.97 -15.61 7.96
N SER A 97 -10.11 -16.44 8.55
CA SER A 97 -10.46 -17.71 9.22
C SER A 97 -10.40 -17.65 10.75
N ALA A 98 -10.05 -16.50 11.33
CA ALA A 98 -10.52 -16.21 12.68
C ALA A 98 -12.06 -16.13 12.56
N GLU A 99 -12.75 -17.15 13.04
CA GLU A 99 -14.17 -17.44 12.83
C GLU A 99 -15.03 -16.14 12.80
N ASP A 100 -15.73 -15.91 11.68
CA ASP A 100 -16.62 -14.77 11.34
C ASP A 100 -16.00 -13.42 10.87
N SER A 101 -14.78 -13.42 10.33
CA SER A 101 -14.01 -12.20 10.00
C SER A 101 -14.13 -11.65 8.56
N ALA A 102 -15.29 -11.06 8.24
CA ALA A 102 -15.30 -9.89 7.34
C ALA A 102 -14.99 -8.58 8.11
N ASP A 103 -15.20 -8.58 9.42
CA ASP A 103 -15.09 -7.41 10.29
C ASP A 103 -13.69 -7.19 10.91
N ASN A 104 -12.84 -8.22 11.00
CA ASN A 104 -11.72 -8.19 11.97
C ASN A 104 -10.54 -7.29 11.56
N PHE A 105 -10.13 -7.27 10.29
CA PHE A 105 -9.09 -6.34 9.80
C PHE A 105 -9.63 -5.21 8.93
N TYR A 106 -10.79 -5.42 8.30
CA TYR A 106 -11.45 -4.40 7.48
C TYR A 106 -11.64 -3.10 8.27
N GLN A 107 -12.00 -3.21 9.55
CA GLN A 107 -12.18 -2.07 10.43
C GLN A 107 -10.91 -1.23 10.62
N TYR A 108 -9.72 -1.81 10.61
CA TYR A 108 -8.47 -1.03 10.76
C TYR A 108 -8.11 -0.28 9.49
N PHE A 109 -8.50 -0.81 8.34
CA PHE A 109 -8.23 -0.18 7.05
C PHE A 109 -9.36 0.76 6.60
N ARG A 110 -10.56 0.69 7.22
CA ARG A 110 -11.66 1.64 6.94
C ARG A 110 -11.33 3.06 7.41
N VAL A 111 -10.42 3.18 8.37
CA VAL A 111 -9.89 4.46 8.82
C VAL A 111 -8.61 4.75 8.06
N GLU A 112 -8.53 5.95 7.49
CA GLU A 112 -7.42 6.36 6.63
C GLU A 112 -7.12 7.86 6.79
N PRO A 113 -5.91 8.30 6.40
CA PRO A 113 -5.55 9.71 6.39
C PRO A 113 -6.50 10.56 5.55
N GLY A 114 -7.18 11.49 6.21
CA GLY A 114 -8.08 12.43 5.57
C GLY A 114 -9.16 12.93 6.51
N ASP A 115 -10.18 13.57 5.94
CA ASP A 115 -11.27 14.21 6.69
C ASP A 115 -12.39 13.22 7.06
N TYR A 116 -12.35 12.01 6.52
CA TYR A 116 -13.39 10.99 6.72
C TYR A 116 -13.29 10.25 8.05
N THR A 117 -12.09 10.17 8.66
CA THR A 117 -11.93 9.51 9.96
C THR A 117 -12.16 10.51 11.09
N THR A 118 -13.22 10.28 11.87
CA THR A 118 -13.59 11.08 13.04
C THR A 118 -12.98 10.54 14.33
N ALA A 119 -12.98 11.36 15.39
CA ALA A 119 -12.55 10.89 16.71
C ALA A 119 -13.49 9.79 17.25
N GLU A 120 -14.78 9.86 16.90
CA GLU A 120 -15.79 8.88 17.25
C GLU A 120 -15.52 7.52 16.61
N ASP A 121 -15.10 7.49 15.34
CA ASP A 121 -14.68 6.26 14.66
C ASP A 121 -13.52 5.60 15.41
N LEU A 122 -12.56 6.41 15.86
CA LEU A 122 -11.36 5.94 16.56
C LEU A 122 -11.67 5.40 17.97
N LYS A 123 -12.68 5.93 18.67
CA LYS A 123 -13.10 5.44 20.00
C LYS A 123 -13.65 4.01 19.99
N THR A 124 -13.99 3.48 18.81
CA THR A 124 -14.47 2.09 18.67
C THR A 124 -13.36 1.04 18.77
N PHE A 125 -12.10 1.46 18.68
CA PHE A 125 -10.94 0.58 18.74
C PHE A 125 -10.33 0.54 20.15
N SER A 126 -9.78 -0.61 20.51
CA SER A 126 -8.90 -0.77 21.67
C SER A 126 -7.51 -0.17 21.43
N ASP A 127 -6.71 0.01 22.49
CA ASP A 127 -5.37 0.60 22.38
C ASP A 127 -4.42 -0.23 21.49
N ASP A 128 -4.53 -1.56 21.52
CA ASP A 128 -3.75 -2.43 20.65
C ASP A 128 -4.14 -2.28 19.17
N GLU A 129 -5.43 -2.07 18.89
CA GLU A 129 -5.95 -1.82 17.55
C GLU A 129 -5.55 -0.44 17.04
N LEU A 130 -5.65 0.60 17.88
CA LEU A 130 -5.15 1.94 17.58
C LEU A 130 -3.64 1.92 17.32
N LYS A 131 -2.89 1.11 18.06
CA LYS A 131 -1.46 0.90 17.82
C LYS A 131 -1.22 0.25 16.46
N ILE A 132 -2.02 -0.72 16.04
CA ILE A 132 -1.98 -1.29 14.68
C ILE A 132 -2.32 -0.22 13.64
N ILE A 133 -3.39 0.56 13.81
CA ILE A 133 -3.80 1.60 12.86
C ILE A 133 -2.69 2.65 12.69
N ARG A 134 -2.16 3.16 13.82
CA ARG A 134 -1.09 4.17 13.83
C ARG A 134 0.17 3.68 13.12
N ASN A 135 0.50 2.40 13.26
CA ASN A 135 1.75 1.87 12.73
C ASN A 135 1.69 1.46 11.25
N PHE A 136 0.51 1.52 10.62
CA PHE A 136 0.35 1.08 9.24
C PHE A 136 1.18 1.90 8.26
N ALA A 137 1.22 3.23 8.43
CA ALA A 137 2.01 4.14 7.61
C ALA A 137 3.51 3.77 7.59
N TYR A 138 4.03 3.22 8.68
CA TYR A 138 5.41 2.76 8.77
C TYR A 138 5.58 1.34 8.24
N ALA A 139 4.60 0.46 8.51
CA ALA A 139 4.58 -0.92 8.06
C ALA A 139 4.60 -1.04 6.53
N ILE A 140 3.74 -0.27 5.86
CA ILE A 140 3.61 -0.34 4.39
C ILE A 140 4.87 0.10 3.66
N ARG A 141 5.61 1.00 4.31
CA ARG A 141 6.91 1.43 3.82
C ARG A 141 7.95 0.33 4.10
N GLY A 142 7.77 -0.50 5.14
CA GLY A 142 8.67 -1.61 5.50
C GLY A 142 9.50 -1.33 6.76
N TYR A 143 8.95 -0.63 7.74
CA TYR A 143 9.63 -0.45 9.03
C TYR A 143 9.67 -1.77 9.81
N ALA A 144 10.82 -2.16 10.33
CA ALA A 144 10.98 -3.37 11.12
C ALA A 144 10.56 -3.11 12.58
N PHE A 145 9.40 -3.65 12.99
CA PHE A 145 8.91 -3.46 14.35
C PHE A 145 9.62 -4.38 15.35
N LYS A 146 9.88 -3.84 16.56
CA LYS A 146 10.30 -4.63 17.72
C LYS A 146 9.11 -5.20 18.52
N SER A 147 7.93 -4.60 18.36
CA SER A 147 6.70 -4.99 19.06
C SER A 147 6.22 -6.35 18.53
N PRO A 148 6.12 -7.40 19.37
CA PRO A 148 5.65 -8.71 18.92
C PRO A 148 4.26 -8.66 18.27
N LEU A 149 3.35 -7.85 18.82
CA LEU A 149 2.02 -7.62 18.26
C LEU A 149 2.08 -7.11 16.82
N LEU A 150 2.87 -6.06 16.56
CA LEU A 150 2.94 -5.42 15.24
C LEU A 150 3.64 -6.33 14.24
N THR A 151 4.70 -7.01 14.65
CA THR A 151 5.39 -7.98 13.79
C THR A 151 4.47 -9.14 13.43
N ALA A 152 3.80 -9.75 14.40
CA ALA A 152 2.86 -10.84 14.16
C ALA A 152 1.71 -10.41 13.24
N PHE A 153 1.15 -9.22 13.49
CA PHE A 153 0.08 -8.65 12.69
C PHE A 153 0.51 -8.38 11.25
N TYR A 154 1.59 -7.62 11.02
CA TYR A 154 1.93 -7.24 9.64
C TYR A 154 2.56 -8.37 8.82
N SER A 155 3.22 -9.33 9.47
CA SER A 155 3.81 -10.49 8.77
C SER A 155 2.79 -11.42 8.10
N GLN A 156 1.49 -11.23 8.33
CA GLN A 156 0.45 -11.95 7.58
C GLN A 156 0.21 -11.38 6.17
N PHE A 157 0.73 -10.20 5.88
CA PHE A 157 0.55 -9.52 4.59
C PHE A 157 1.79 -9.63 3.70
N PHE A 158 1.61 -9.97 2.42
CA PHE A 158 2.74 -10.19 1.50
C PHE A 158 3.55 -8.91 1.24
N TRP A 159 2.91 -7.75 1.43
CA TRP A 159 3.51 -6.44 1.22
C TRP A 159 4.31 -5.98 2.42
N TYR A 160 4.21 -6.61 3.60
CA TYR A 160 5.07 -6.23 4.72
C TYR A 160 6.48 -6.79 4.51
N LYS A 161 7.39 -5.93 4.02
CA LYS A 161 8.80 -6.26 3.76
C LYS A 161 9.69 -5.44 4.68
N PRO A 162 9.87 -5.87 5.95
CA PRO A 162 10.65 -5.11 6.92
C PRO A 162 12.10 -4.97 6.45
N ASP A 163 12.60 -3.75 6.51
CA ASP A 163 14.01 -3.43 6.28
C ASP A 163 14.67 -3.11 7.64
N PRO A 164 15.55 -3.99 8.17
CA PRO A 164 16.20 -3.77 9.45
C PRO A 164 17.11 -2.53 9.49
N GLN A 165 17.52 -2.01 8.33
CA GLN A 165 18.38 -0.83 8.25
C GLN A 165 17.59 0.48 8.23
N LEU A 166 16.28 0.42 7.99
CA LEU A 166 15.48 1.62 7.89
C LEU A 166 15.05 2.12 9.27
N LYS A 167 15.34 3.40 9.52
CA LYS A 167 14.94 4.09 10.75
C LYS A 167 13.60 4.80 10.55
N MET A 168 12.87 5.00 11.64
CA MET A 168 11.54 5.61 11.58
C MET A 168 11.63 7.07 11.09
N GLU A 169 12.71 7.77 11.40
CA GLU A 169 12.93 9.17 11.05
C GLU A 169 13.19 9.37 9.55
N ASP A 170 13.63 8.31 8.86
CA ASP A 170 13.84 8.32 7.41
C ASP A 170 12.52 8.15 6.63
N ILE A 171 11.41 7.85 7.34
CA ILE A 171 10.09 7.69 6.74
C ILE A 171 9.43 9.04 6.60
N LYS A 172 9.25 9.47 5.35
CA LYS A 172 8.44 10.65 5.04
C LYS A 172 6.96 10.30 5.10
N LEU A 173 6.24 11.04 5.95
CA LEU A 173 4.78 11.02 6.03
C LEU A 173 4.24 12.26 5.34
N SER A 174 3.11 12.10 4.67
CA SER A 174 2.32 13.23 4.17
C SER A 174 1.73 14.06 5.32
N ALA A 175 1.29 15.28 5.02
CA ALA A 175 0.58 16.11 6.00
C ALA A 175 -0.68 15.41 6.54
N LYS A 176 -1.44 14.74 5.65
CA LYS A 176 -2.63 13.97 6.01
C LYS A 176 -2.30 12.81 6.93
N GLU A 177 -1.25 12.03 6.62
CA GLU A 177 -0.81 10.94 7.50
C GLU A 177 -0.39 11.48 8.85
N THR A 178 0.39 12.55 8.89
CA THR A 178 0.84 13.18 10.14
C THR A 178 -0.34 13.63 11.01
N GLU A 179 -1.35 14.26 10.41
CA GLU A 179 -2.57 14.66 11.12
C GLU A 179 -3.37 13.45 11.62
N PHE A 180 -3.53 12.44 10.77
CA PHE A 180 -4.20 11.20 11.12
C PHE A 180 -3.53 10.49 12.30
N LEU A 181 -2.20 10.35 12.30
CA LEU A 181 -1.48 9.73 13.41
C LEU A 181 -1.66 10.51 14.72
N LYS A 182 -1.81 11.84 14.68
CA LYS A 182 -2.15 12.64 15.87
C LYS A 182 -3.56 12.35 16.36
N LYS A 183 -4.54 12.22 15.47
CA LYS A 183 -5.92 11.84 15.82
C LYS A 183 -5.95 10.45 16.49
N VAL A 184 -5.26 9.48 15.91
CA VAL A 184 -5.16 8.11 16.47
C VAL A 184 -4.48 8.13 17.84
N ALA A 185 -3.35 8.83 17.98
CA ALA A 185 -2.65 8.93 19.27
C ALA A 185 -3.47 9.62 20.37
N ALA A 186 -4.36 10.55 20.02
CA ALA A 186 -5.26 11.20 20.96
C ALA A 186 -6.44 10.30 21.40
N ALA A 187 -6.71 9.22 20.67
CA ALA A 187 -7.74 8.25 21.01
C ALA A 187 -7.22 7.09 21.88
N GLU A 188 -5.90 6.86 21.91
CA GLU A 188 -5.24 5.89 22.79
C GLU A 188 -5.38 6.36 24.26
N LYS A 189 -5.66 5.42 25.17
CA LYS A 189 -5.91 5.70 26.61
C LYS A 189 -4.69 5.49 27.51
#